data_AF-A0A4R5M0U0-F1
#
_entry.id   AF-A0A4R5M0U0-F1
#
_cell.length_a   1.000
_cell.length_b   1.000
_cell.length_c   1.000
_cell.angle_alpha   90.00
_cell.angle_beta   90.00
_cell.angle_gamma   90.00
#
_symmetry.space_group_name_H-M   'P 1'
#
loop_
_entity.id
_entity.type
_entity.pdbx_description
1 polymer ?
#
loop_
_entity_poly.entity_id
_entity_poly.type
_entity_poly.pdbx_seq_one_letter_code
_entity_poly.pdbx_strand_id
1 'polypeptide(L)' 'FASQIPDPAWKIKPVFYMVAKADKIINPDLERMYAKRAHARTVEVDGASHSVYESHPKEVAALIEQAAQQEGQ' A
#
# COMPACT_ATOMS: atom_id res chain seq x y z
N PHE A 1 -11.03 -11.57 24.58
CA PHE A 1 -9.81 -10.96 24.02
C PHE A 1 -10.22 -9.90 23.01
N ALA A 2 -10.21 -8.62 23.41
CA ALA A 2 -10.31 -7.48 22.49
C ALA A 2 -9.77 -6.25 23.24
N SER A 3 -8.47 -6.04 23.15
CA SER A 3 -7.88 -4.79 23.63
C SER A 3 -8.25 -3.69 22.64
N GLN A 4 -8.86 -2.60 23.11
CA GLN A 4 -9.16 -1.46 22.26
C GLN A 4 -7.86 -0.78 21.83
N ILE A 5 -7.73 -0.53 20.52
CA ILE A 5 -6.69 0.33 19.95
C ILE A 5 -7.38 1.65 19.60
N PRO A 6 -7.27 2.70 20.44
CA PRO A 6 -8.00 3.94 20.23
C PRO A 6 -7.61 4.63 18.91
N ASP A 7 -6.31 4.67 18.61
CA ASP A 7 -5.76 5.37 17.44
C ASP A 7 -4.92 4.43 16.57
N PRO A 8 -5.55 3.58 15.75
CA PRO A 8 -4.80 2.68 14.88
C PRO A 8 -4.06 3.51 13.82
N ALA A 9 -2.77 3.23 13.63
CA ALA A 9 -1.88 4.03 12.78
C ALA A 9 -2.43 4.27 11.36
N TRP A 10 -3.08 3.28 10.75
CA TRP A 10 -3.67 3.38 9.40
C TRP A 10 -4.83 4.38 9.28
N LYS A 11 -5.34 4.92 10.39
CA LYS A 11 -6.33 6.01 10.41
C LYS A 11 -5.72 7.39 10.64
N ILE A 12 -4.53 7.46 11.25
CA ILE A 12 -3.97 8.72 11.76
C ILE A 12 -2.64 9.11 11.11
N LYS A 13 -1.97 8.18 10.44
CA LYS A 13 -0.74 8.44 9.69
C LYS A 13 -1.01 8.40 8.19
N PRO A 14 -0.22 9.13 7.37
CA PRO A 14 -0.23 8.93 5.93
C PRO A 14 0.00 7.46 5.58
N VAL A 15 -0.85 6.90 4.72
CA VAL A 15 -0.72 5.53 4.24
C VAL A 15 -0.41 5.56 2.76
N PHE A 16 0.56 4.76 2.32
CA PHE A 16 0.89 4.53 0.92
C PHE A 16 0.59 3.07 0.60
N TYR A 17 0.06 2.83 -0.60
CA TYR A 17 -0.34 1.49 -1.01
C TYR A 17 -0.01 1.25 -2.47
N MET A 18 0.54 0.08 -2.79
CA MET A 18 0.78 -0.36 -4.16
C MET A 18 -0.15 -1.53 -4.48
N VAL A 19 -0.98 -1.38 -5.51
CA VAL A 19 -1.87 -2.45 -6.00
C VAL A 19 -1.17 -3.21 -7.12
N ALA A 20 -0.98 -4.52 -6.95
CA ALA A 20 -0.36 -5.37 -7.95
C ALA A 20 -1.43 -5.94 -8.90
N LYS A 21 -1.57 -5.38 -10.11
CA LYS A 21 -2.74 -5.69 -10.98
C LYS A 21 -2.76 -7.11 -11.54
N ALA A 22 -1.65 -7.84 -11.47
CA ALA A 22 -1.56 -9.24 -11.88
C ALA A 22 -1.28 -10.19 -10.70
N ASP A 23 -1.59 -9.76 -9.46
CA ASP A 23 -1.54 -10.61 -8.29
C ASP A 23 -2.51 -11.80 -8.44
N LYS A 24 -2.02 -12.99 -8.08
CA LYS A 24 -2.74 -14.27 -8.14
C LYS A 24 -2.93 -14.91 -6.77
N ILE A 25 -2.47 -14.26 -5.72
CA ILE A 25 -2.60 -14.65 -4.31
C ILE A 25 -3.64 -13.75 -3.64
N ILE A 26 -3.52 -12.43 -3.80
CA ILE A 26 -4.51 -11.46 -3.35
C ILE A 26 -5.22 -10.88 -4.57
N ASN A 27 -6.54 -10.79 -4.52
CA ASN A 27 -7.30 -10.18 -5.61
C ASN A 27 -7.04 -8.66 -5.64
N PRO A 28 -6.71 -8.05 -6.78
CA PRO A 28 -6.47 -6.60 -6.87
C PRO A 28 -7.63 -5.73 -6.39
N ASP A 29 -8.89 -6.18 -6.52
CA ASP A 29 -10.04 -5.45 -5.97
C ASP A 29 -10.07 -5.47 -4.45
N LEU A 30 -9.58 -6.55 -3.83
CA LEU A 30 -9.43 -6.64 -2.39
C LEU A 30 -8.30 -5.71 -1.90
N GLU A 31 -7.20 -5.63 -2.63
CA GLU A 31 -6.13 -4.64 -2.39
C GLU A 31 -6.66 -3.21 -2.44
N ARG A 32 -7.42 -2.86 -3.49
CA ARG A 32 -8.09 -1.55 -3.61
C ARG A 32 -9.03 -1.27 -2.43
N MET A 33 -9.78 -2.28 -1.99
CA MET A 33 -10.65 -2.15 -0.82
C MET A 33 -9.84 -1.83 0.45
N TYR A 34 -8.70 -2.48 0.66
CA TYR A 34 -7.82 -2.18 1.80
C TYR A 34 -7.21 -0.78 1.71
N ALA A 35 -6.71 -0.40 0.54
CA ALA A 35 -6.17 0.94 0.30
C ALA A 35 -7.21 2.03 0.58
N LYS A 36 -8.45 1.85 0.08
CA LYS A 36 -9.57 2.76 0.33
C LYS A 36 -9.93 2.83 1.81
N ARG A 37 -9.99 1.69 2.50
CA ARG A 37 -10.28 1.62 3.94
C ARG A 37 -9.24 2.40 4.77
N ALA A 38 -7.99 2.42 4.32
CA ALA A 38 -6.90 3.14 4.97
C ALA A 38 -6.73 4.58 4.48
N HIS A 39 -7.60 5.09 3.59
CA HIS A 39 -7.44 6.39 2.94
C HIS A 39 -6.03 6.59 2.33
N ALA A 40 -5.47 5.51 1.78
CA ALA A 40 -4.10 5.49 1.31
C ALA A 40 -3.91 6.29 0.01
N ARG A 41 -2.71 6.85 -0.17
CA ARG A 41 -2.20 7.24 -1.49
C ARG A 41 -1.85 5.96 -2.25
N THR A 42 -2.59 5.69 -3.32
CA THR A 42 -2.47 4.42 -4.06
C THR A 42 -1.75 4.61 -5.39
N VAL A 43 -0.85 3.67 -5.71
CA VAL A 43 -0.27 3.47 -7.04
C VAL A 43 -0.68 2.08 -7.51
N GLU A 44 -1.16 1.94 -8.75
CA GLU A 44 -1.42 0.63 -9.33
C GLU A 44 -0.34 0.29 -10.35
N VAL A 45 0.15 -0.94 -10.34
CA VAL A 45 1.23 -1.40 -11.22
C VAL A 45 0.71 -2.53 -12.12
N ASP A 46 0.70 -2.27 -13.42
CA ASP A 46 0.31 -3.25 -14.44
C ASP A 46 1.32 -4.40 -14.53
N GLY A 47 0.82 -5.63 -14.63
CA GLY A 47 1.68 -6.82 -14.75
C GLY A 47 2.44 -7.21 -13.47
N ALA A 48 2.31 -6.44 -12.38
CA ALA A 48 2.93 -6.77 -11.10
C ALA A 48 2.35 -8.04 -10.47
N SER A 49 3.23 -8.93 -10.03
CA SER A 49 2.88 -10.13 -9.26
C SER A 49 2.70 -9.79 -7.78
N HIS A 50 2.25 -10.78 -6.98
CA HIS A 50 2.15 -10.66 -5.53
C HIS A 50 3.44 -10.14 -4.87
N SER A 51 4.59 -10.68 -5.30
CA SER A 51 5.92 -10.17 -4.92
C SER A 51 6.29 -8.95 -5.77
N VAL A 52 5.55 -7.85 -5.58
CA VAL A 52 5.73 -6.63 -6.39
C VAL A 52 7.13 -6.03 -6.26
N TYR A 53 7.78 -6.19 -5.11
CA TYR A 53 9.16 -5.76 -4.89
C TYR A 53 10.20 -6.57 -5.68
N GLU A 54 9.85 -7.77 -6.17
CA GLU A 54 10.72 -8.55 -7.06
C GLU A 54 10.42 -8.26 -8.54
N SER A 55 9.13 -8.17 -8.89
CA SER A 55 8.73 -7.95 -10.29
C SER A 55 8.93 -6.50 -10.75
N HIS A 56 8.72 -5.53 -9.85
CA HIS A 56 8.76 -4.09 -10.10
C HIS A 56 9.53 -3.35 -8.98
N PRO A 57 10.81 -3.71 -8.74
CA PRO A 57 11.59 -3.15 -7.63
C PRO A 57 11.77 -1.63 -7.70
N LYS A 58 11.82 -1.06 -8.92
CA LYS A 58 12.04 0.38 -9.12
C LYS A 58 10.82 1.20 -8.70
N GLU A 59 9.65 0.74 -9.10
CA GLU A 59 8.36 1.33 -8.74
C GLU A 59 8.15 1.29 -7.22
N VAL A 60 8.50 0.17 -6.58
CA VAL A 60 8.45 0.03 -5.13
C VAL A 60 9.41 1.00 -4.45
N ALA A 61 10.67 1.07 -4.89
CA ALA A 61 11.65 2.01 -4.33
C ALA A 61 11.17 3.46 -4.44
N ALA A 62 10.66 3.86 -5.62
CA ALA A 62 10.15 5.21 -5.85
C ALA A 62 8.96 5.56 -4.93
N LEU A 63 8.06 4.60 -4.68
CA LEU A 63 6.94 4.81 -3.75
C LEU A 63 7.44 5.00 -2.30
N ILE A 64 8.45 4.24 -1.89
CA ILE A 64 9.07 4.37 -0.56
C ILE A 64 9.78 5.72 -0.42
N GLU A 65 10.54 6.15 -1.43
CA GLU A 65 11.20 7.46 -1.44
C GLU A 65 10.17 8.59 -1.36
N GLN A 66 9.07 8.49 -2.11
CA GLN A 66 7.97 9.44 -2.02
C GLN A 66 7.35 9.48 -0.61
N ALA A 67 7.11 8.33 0.00
CA ALA A 67 6.58 8.25 1.36
C ALA A 67 7.52 8.89 2.38
N ALA A 68 8.82 8.61 2.29
CA ALA A 68 9.84 9.16 3.18
C ALA A 68 9.96 10.69 3.06
N GLN A 69 9.81 11.24 1.87
CA GLN A 69 9.82 12.69 1.65
C GLN A 69 8.56 13.38 2.22
N GLN A 70 7.42 12.70 2.26
CA GLN A 70 6.18 13.26 2.82
C GLN A 70 6.12 13.23 4.35
N GLU A 71 6.82 12.31 5.03
CA GLU A 71 6.88 12.31 6.51
C GLU A 71 7.80 13.40 7.09
N GLY A 72 8.56 14.11 6.25
CA GLY A 72 9.48 15.19 6.67
C GLY A 72 8.92 16.61 6.65
N GLN A 73 7.60 16.80 6.41
CA GLN A 73 6.93 18.11 6.36
C GLN A 73 5.95 18.32 7.51
#